data_AF-A0A7W0L9R5-F1
#
_entry.id   AF-A0A7W0L9R5-F1
#
_cell.length_a   1.000
_cell.length_b   1.000
_cell.length_c   1.000
_cell.angle_alpha   90.00
_cell.angle_beta   90.00
_cell.angle_gamma   90.00
#
_symmetry.space_group_name_H-M   'P 1'
#
loop_
_entity.id
_entity.type
_entity.pdbx_description
1 polymer ?
#
loop_
_entity_poly.entity_id
_entity_poly.type
_entity_poly.pdbx_seq_one_letter_code
_entity_poly.pdbx_strand_id
1 'polypeptide(L)'
;MTAVGLLFLAARSVFPLFGKDASNVALELLDTLLLVFIVVELLFAVRVTIAKRELLAEPFLLAGIIASIKEIIVLSVKAAEQIGKGAVFRDQMWEIGVLGVLVLLLGLTAFLLRRKEREPGEGDKGSPYSPDTGEAPEQ
;
A
#
# COMPACT_ATOMS: atom_id res chain seq x y z
N MET A 1 -22.33 -9.46 -40.05
CA MET A 1 -20.98 -10.09 -39.98
C MET A 1 -19.85 -9.18 -40.48
N THR A 2 -20.05 -8.39 -41.53
CA THR A 2 -19.01 -7.51 -42.11
C THR A 2 -18.57 -6.36 -41.19
N ALA A 3 -19.48 -5.71 -40.46
CA ALA A 3 -19.13 -4.61 -39.54
C ALA A 3 -18.24 -5.04 -38.37
N VAL A 4 -18.50 -6.22 -37.78
CA VAL A 4 -17.69 -6.78 -36.68
C VAL A 4 -16.30 -7.17 -37.20
N GLY A 5 -16.21 -7.70 -38.42
CA GLY A 5 -14.94 -7.99 -39.08
C GLY A 5 -14.11 -6.73 -39.35
N LEU A 6 -14.75 -5.64 -39.81
CA LEU A 6 -14.09 -4.35 -40.01
C LEU A 6 -13.64 -3.72 -38.67
N LEU A 7 -14.46 -3.83 -37.63
CA LEU A 7 -14.10 -3.35 -36.28
C LEU A 7 -12.90 -4.13 -35.72
N PHE A 8 -12.88 -5.45 -35.92
CA PHE A 8 -11.76 -6.29 -35.48
C PHE A 8 -10.48 -6.00 -36.27
N LEU A 9 -10.60 -5.77 -37.59
CA LEU A 9 -9.47 -5.40 -38.45
C LEU A 9 -8.91 -4.02 -38.08
N ALA A 10 -9.79 -3.05 -37.83
CA ALA A 10 -9.41 -1.70 -37.38
C ALA A 10 -8.78 -1.74 -35.98
N ALA A 11 -9.33 -2.52 -35.05
CA ALA A 11 -8.72 -2.72 -33.73
C ALA A 11 -7.31 -3.34 -33.85
N ARG A 12 -7.15 -4.32 -34.74
CA ARG A 12 -5.87 -5.01 -34.97
C ARG A 12 -4.86 -4.15 -35.72
N SER A 13 -5.27 -3.19 -36.54
CA SER A 13 -4.36 -2.26 -37.23
C SER A 13 -3.96 -1.06 -36.36
N VAL A 14 -4.82 -0.67 -35.41
CA VAL A 14 -4.55 0.38 -34.43
C VAL A 14 -3.64 -0.12 -33.30
N PHE A 15 -3.79 -1.37 -32.86
CA PHE A 15 -2.97 -1.97 -31.80
C PHE A 15 -1.44 -1.87 -32.04
N PRO A 16 -0.89 -2.12 -33.24
CA PRO A 16 0.54 -1.97 -33.52
C PRO A 16 0.99 -0.51 -33.73
N LEU A 17 0.09 0.46 -33.89
CA LEU A 17 0.43 1.90 -33.83
C LEU A 17 0.80 2.33 -32.41
N PHE A 18 0.34 1.59 -31.40
CA PHE A 18 0.85 1.65 -30.03
C PHE A 18 2.14 0.82 -29.83
N GLY A 19 2.82 0.41 -30.92
CA GLY A 19 3.99 -0.46 -30.88
C GLY A 19 5.30 0.27 -30.59
N LYS A 20 6.09 -0.29 -29.66
CA LYS A 20 7.42 0.12 -29.14
C LYS A 20 7.50 1.49 -28.46
N ASP A 21 7.02 2.57 -29.07
CA ASP A 21 7.15 3.92 -28.49
C ASP A 21 6.04 4.22 -27.47
N ALA A 22 4.83 3.68 -27.66
CA ALA A 22 3.75 3.90 -26.72
C ALA A 22 3.95 3.16 -25.38
N SER A 23 4.76 2.10 -25.34
CA SER A 23 5.12 1.42 -24.08
C SER A 23 5.99 2.31 -23.21
N ASN A 24 7.01 2.94 -23.79
CA ASN A 24 7.87 3.90 -23.07
C ASN A 24 7.06 5.10 -22.58
N VAL A 25 6.22 5.67 -23.45
CA VAL A 25 5.35 6.79 -23.06
C VAL A 25 4.36 6.39 -21.96
N ALA A 26 3.75 5.20 -22.06
CA ALA A 26 2.85 4.70 -21.02
C ALA A 26 3.58 4.44 -19.70
N LEU A 27 4.84 4.01 -19.73
CA LEU A 27 5.66 3.80 -18.54
C LEU A 27 6.08 5.10 -17.88
N GLU A 28 6.45 6.10 -18.68
CA GLU A 28 6.78 7.43 -18.19
C GLU A 28 5.55 8.11 -17.57
N LEU A 29 4.39 7.95 -18.19
CA LEU A 29 3.10 8.37 -17.63
C LEU A 29 2.77 7.60 -16.35
N LEU A 30 2.95 6.28 -16.33
CA LEU A 30 2.69 5.46 -15.15
C LEU A 30 3.62 5.85 -13.99
N ASP A 31 4.91 6.06 -14.25
CA ASP A 31 5.86 6.50 -13.23
C ASP A 31 5.49 7.88 -12.68
N THR A 32 5.11 8.81 -13.55
CA THR A 32 4.65 10.15 -13.16
C THR A 32 3.35 10.07 -12.35
N LEU A 33 2.35 9.32 -12.81
CA LEU A 33 1.08 9.16 -12.12
C LEU A 33 1.24 8.46 -10.77
N LEU A 34 2.09 7.44 -10.69
CA LEU A 34 2.38 6.75 -9.44
C LEU A 34 3.22 7.63 -8.49
N LEU A 35 4.12 8.47 -8.99
CA LEU A 35 4.83 9.48 -8.19
C LEU A 35 3.85 10.50 -7.62
N VAL A 36 2.93 11.02 -8.44
CA VAL A 36 1.87 11.92 -7.99
C VAL A 36 1.00 11.22 -6.94
N PHE A 37 0.67 9.95 -7.14
CA PHE A 37 -0.11 9.16 -6.18
C PHE A 37 0.61 9.05 -4.84
N ILE A 38 1.92 8.74 -4.81
CA ILE A 38 2.72 8.75 -3.58
C ILE A 38 2.68 10.12 -2.90
N VAL A 39 2.89 11.20 -3.64
CA VAL A 39 2.90 12.56 -3.06
C VAL A 39 1.53 12.89 -2.48
N VAL A 40 0.45 12.61 -3.19
CA VAL A 40 -0.93 12.83 -2.71
C VAL A 40 -1.20 11.99 -1.46
N GLU A 41 -0.78 10.73 -1.44
CA GLU A 41 -1.00 9.82 -0.31
C GLU A 41 -0.19 10.24 0.92
N LEU A 42 1.07 10.66 0.73
CA LEU A 42 1.90 11.22 1.79
C LEU A 42 1.30 12.52 2.33
N LEU A 43 0.85 13.42 1.46
CA LEU A 43 0.20 14.66 1.86
C LEU A 43 -1.09 14.38 2.64
N PHE A 44 -1.86 13.37 2.26
CA PHE A 44 -3.02 12.92 3.01
C PHE A 44 -2.62 12.40 4.40
N ALA A 45 -1.63 11.51 4.50
CA ALA A 45 -1.15 10.97 5.77
C ALA A 45 -0.60 12.08 6.69
N VAL A 46 0.16 13.03 6.13
CA VAL A 46 0.66 14.23 6.83
C VAL A 46 -0.50 15.10 7.29
N ARG A 47 -1.50 15.36 6.44
CA ARG A 47 -2.69 16.13 6.81
C ARG A 47 -3.42 15.48 7.98
N VAL A 48 -3.63 14.17 7.95
CA VAL A 48 -4.29 13.42 9.03
C VAL A 48 -3.48 13.49 10.33
N THR A 49 -2.16 13.35 10.23
CA THR A 49 -1.24 13.48 11.38
C THR A 49 -1.31 14.87 12.01
N ILE A 50 -1.26 15.92 11.18
CA ILE A 50 -1.36 17.31 11.64
C ILE A 50 -2.74 17.57 12.29
N ALA A 51 -3.81 17.06 11.68
CA ALA A 51 -5.17 17.25 12.19
C ALA A 51 -5.40 16.58 13.54
N LYS A 52 -4.77 15.43 13.80
CA LYS A 52 -4.93 14.67 15.05
C LYS A 52 -3.82 14.91 16.08
N ARG A 53 -2.74 15.60 15.73
CA ARG A 53 -1.54 15.83 16.57
C ARG A 53 -0.90 14.56 17.13
N GLU A 54 -1.19 13.41 16.52
CA GLU A 54 -0.60 12.11 16.83
C GLU A 54 -0.19 11.45 15.52
N LEU A 55 1.00 10.84 15.51
CA LEU A 55 1.44 9.96 14.43
C LEU A 55 0.61 8.67 14.52
N LEU A 56 -0.60 8.70 13.97
CA LEU A 56 -1.34 7.47 13.72
C LEU A 56 -0.50 6.64 12.75
N ALA A 57 0.03 5.52 13.24
CA ALA A 57 0.87 4.66 12.43
C ALA A 57 0.07 4.02 11.28
N GLU A 58 -1.25 3.93 11.40
CA GLU A 58 -2.13 3.36 10.37
C GLU A 58 -2.06 4.07 8.99
N PRO A 59 -2.29 5.39 8.85
CA PRO A 59 -2.15 6.09 7.57
C PRO A 59 -0.71 6.12 7.03
N PHE A 60 0.30 6.17 7.91
CA PHE A 60 1.71 6.16 7.49
C PHE A 60 2.14 4.80 6.95
N LEU A 61 1.73 3.70 7.62
CA LEU A 61 1.96 2.33 7.16
C LEU A 61 1.27 2.06 5.82
N LEU A 62 0.04 2.55 5.64
CA LEU A 62 -0.69 2.42 4.37
C LEU A 62 0.06 3.11 3.22
N ALA A 63 0.53 4.34 3.45
CA ALA A 63 1.32 5.08 2.47
C ALA A 63 2.63 4.34 2.12
N GLY A 64 3.32 3.75 3.10
CA GLY A 64 4.52 2.94 2.87
C GLY A 64 4.27 1.67 2.05
N ILE A 65 3.15 0.98 2.30
CA ILE A 65 2.72 -0.18 1.50
C ILE A 65 2.45 0.23 0.06
N ILE A 66 1.70 1.31 -0.13
CA ILE A 66 1.37 1.84 -1.47
C ILE A 66 2.64 2.25 -2.23
N ALA A 67 3.56 2.96 -1.58
CA ALA A 67 4.83 3.36 -2.20
C ALA A 67 5.66 2.14 -2.63
N SER A 68 5.73 1.11 -1.80
CA SER A 68 6.42 -0.14 -2.14
C SER A 68 5.78 -0.85 -3.33
N ILE A 69 4.44 -0.86 -3.41
CA ILE A 69 3.70 -1.45 -4.54
C ILE A 69 3.94 -0.67 -5.84
N LYS A 70 4.01 0.67 -5.81
CA LYS A 70 4.42 1.47 -6.99
C LYS A 70 5.72 0.92 -7.56
N GLU A 71 6.75 0.84 -6.70
CA GLU A 71 8.11 0.51 -7.13
C GLU A 71 8.12 -0.86 -7.81
N ILE A 72 7.42 -1.85 -7.23
CA ILE A 72 7.24 -3.19 -7.81
C ILE A 72 6.64 -3.13 -9.22
N ILE A 73 5.60 -2.32 -9.44
CA ILE A 73 4.95 -2.21 -10.75
C ILE A 73 5.92 -1.65 -11.79
N VAL A 74 6.60 -0.54 -11.47
CA VAL A 74 7.55 0.11 -12.39
C VAL A 74 8.75 -0.81 -12.69
N LEU A 75 9.31 -1.45 -11.66
CA LEU A 75 10.41 -2.41 -11.80
C LEU A 75 10.01 -3.64 -12.62
N SER A 76 8.79 -4.16 -12.43
CA SER A 76 8.32 -5.33 -13.17
C SER A 76 8.25 -5.07 -14.67
N VAL A 77 7.80 -3.88 -15.09
CA VAL A 77 7.77 -3.56 -16.52
C VAL A 77 9.19 -3.31 -17.04
N LYS A 78 10.04 -2.58 -16.30
CA LYS A 78 11.45 -2.43 -16.67
C LYS A 78 12.15 -3.78 -16.80
N ALA A 79 11.83 -4.75 -15.94
CA ALA A 79 12.38 -6.10 -16.00
C ALA A 79 11.90 -6.90 -17.21
N ALA A 80 10.64 -6.72 -17.63
CA ALA A 80 10.11 -7.35 -18.84
C ALA A 80 10.88 -6.91 -20.11
N GLU A 81 11.38 -5.67 -20.15
CA GLU A 81 12.20 -5.17 -21.25
C GLU A 81 13.64 -5.71 -21.25
N GLN A 82 14.12 -6.24 -20.12
CA GLN A 82 15.46 -6.81 -19.98
C GLN A 82 15.50 -8.33 -20.13
N ILE A 83 14.40 -8.98 -20.51
CA ILE A 83 14.35 -10.41 -20.77
C ILE A 83 15.44 -10.77 -21.80
N GLY A 84 16.31 -11.72 -21.44
CA GLY A 84 17.48 -12.12 -22.24
C GLY A 84 18.81 -11.47 -21.83
N LYS A 85 18.80 -10.41 -21.02
CA LYS A 85 20.01 -9.79 -20.45
C LYS A 85 20.26 -10.30 -19.02
N GLY A 86 20.69 -11.56 -18.93
CA GLY A 86 20.61 -12.38 -17.72
C GLY A 86 21.21 -11.80 -16.42
N ALA A 87 22.19 -10.90 -16.48
CA ALA A 87 22.71 -10.23 -15.27
C ALA A 87 21.78 -9.11 -14.77
N VAL A 88 21.35 -8.22 -15.67
CA VAL A 88 20.47 -7.07 -15.36
C VAL A 88 19.08 -7.56 -14.96
N PHE A 89 18.54 -8.54 -15.67
CA PHE A 89 17.25 -9.13 -15.35
C PHE A 89 17.23 -9.75 -13.94
N ARG A 90 18.30 -10.46 -13.56
CA ARG A 90 18.41 -11.08 -12.23
C ARG A 90 18.48 -10.05 -11.12
N ASP A 91 19.19 -8.94 -11.34
CA ASP A 91 19.31 -7.86 -10.36
C ASP A 91 17.95 -7.19 -10.11
N GLN A 92 17.21 -6.86 -11.18
CA GLN A 92 15.85 -6.33 -11.07
C GLN A 92 14.90 -7.31 -10.37
N MET A 93 15.09 -8.62 -10.56
CA MET A 93 14.26 -9.63 -9.91
C MET A 93 14.56 -9.75 -8.41
N TRP A 94 15.81 -9.52 -8.02
CA TRP A 94 16.17 -9.42 -6.62
C TRP A 94 15.55 -8.19 -5.96
N GLU A 95 15.62 -7.04 -6.63
CA GLU A 95 15.02 -5.79 -6.14
C GLU A 95 13.50 -5.92 -5.94
N ILE A 96 12.79 -6.50 -6.91
CA ILE A 96 11.36 -6.84 -6.79
C ILE A 96 11.10 -7.77 -5.61
N GLY A 97 11.96 -8.79 -5.41
CA GLY A 97 11.87 -9.70 -4.28
C GLY A 97 12.01 -8.99 -2.93
N VAL A 98 13.00 -8.10 -2.80
CA VAL A 98 13.23 -7.29 -1.59
C VAL A 98 12.04 -6.39 -1.30
N LEU A 99 11.49 -5.73 -2.32
CA LEU A 99 10.28 -4.90 -2.18
C LEU A 99 9.06 -5.74 -1.77
N GLY A 100 8.91 -6.94 -2.32
CA GLY A 100 7.86 -7.87 -1.91
C GLY A 100 7.95 -8.24 -0.43
N VAL A 101 9.16 -8.51 0.07
CA VAL A 101 9.40 -8.76 1.50
C VAL A 101 9.08 -7.53 2.35
N LEU A 102 9.46 -6.33 1.90
CA LEU A 102 9.14 -5.08 2.57
C LEU A 102 7.62 -4.88 2.71
N VAL A 103 6.86 -5.10 1.65
CA VAL A 103 5.39 -5.03 1.67
C VAL A 103 4.80 -5.98 2.71
N LEU A 104 5.29 -7.22 2.78
CA LEU A 104 4.83 -8.20 3.77
C LEU A 104 5.15 -7.76 5.22
N LEU A 105 6.34 -7.21 5.46
CA LEU A 105 6.72 -6.70 6.78
C LEU A 105 5.86 -5.50 7.20
N LEU A 106 5.60 -4.57 6.29
CA LEU A 106 4.72 -3.43 6.55
C LEU A 106 3.28 -3.88 6.80
N GLY A 107 2.78 -4.84 6.01
CA GLY A 107 1.47 -5.46 6.20
C GLY A 107 1.35 -6.18 7.54
N LEU A 108 2.37 -6.92 7.95
CA LEU A 108 2.43 -7.57 9.27
C LEU A 108 2.43 -6.54 10.40
N THR A 109 3.21 -5.47 10.26
CA THR A 109 3.26 -4.37 11.24
C THR A 109 1.89 -3.70 11.39
N ALA A 110 1.22 -3.41 10.28
CA ALA A 110 -0.13 -2.85 10.26
C ALA A 110 -1.15 -3.81 10.90
N PHE A 111 -1.03 -5.12 10.62
CA PHE A 111 -1.89 -6.14 11.22
C PHE A 111 -1.72 -6.21 12.75
N LEU A 112 -0.48 -6.22 13.23
CA LEU A 112 -0.17 -6.26 14.66
C LEU A 112 -0.69 -5.01 15.39
N LEU A 113 -0.57 -3.85 14.77
CA LEU A 113 -1.07 -2.61 15.33
C LEU A 113 -2.61 -2.62 15.47
N ARG A 114 -3.31 -3.06 14.42
CA ARG A 114 -4.78 -3.23 14.43
C ARG A 114 -5.26 -4.26 15.45
N ARG A 115 -4.44 -5.28 15.75
CA ARG A 115 -4.77 -6.26 16.79
C ARG A 115 -4.68 -5.64 18.18
N LYS A 116 -3.68 -4.82 18.45
CA LYS A 116 -3.50 -4.15 19.76
C LYS A 116 -4.58 -3.12 20.06
N GLU A 117 -5.06 -2.39 19.06
CA GLU A 117 -6.18 -1.44 19.22
C GLU A 117 -7.53 -2.13 19.48
N ARG A 118 -7.62 -3.45 19.26
CA ARG A 118 -8.82 -4.28 19.46
C ARG A 118 -8.85 -5.03 20.80
N GLU A 119 -7.87 -4.82 21.69
CA GLU A 119 -7.97 -5.26 23.08
C GLU A 119 -8.71 -4.16 23.87
N PRO A 120 -10.04 -4.28 24.12
CA PRO A 120 -10.73 -3.36 25.01
C PRO A 120 -10.06 -3.45 26.38
N GLY A 121 -9.86 -2.31 27.03
CA GLY A 121 -9.20 -2.20 28.32
C GLY A 121 -9.68 -3.27 29.31
N GLU A 122 -8.81 -4.24 29.57
CA GLU A 122 -8.91 -5.12 30.72
C GLU A 122 -8.64 -4.27 31.97
N GLY A 123 -9.65 -3.52 32.41
CA GLY A 123 -9.48 -2.49 33.44
C GLY A 123 -10.73 -2.14 34.26
N ASP A 124 -11.85 -2.84 34.08
CA ASP A 124 -12.95 -2.78 35.04
C ASP A 124 -13.56 -4.17 35.25
N LYS A 125 -12.73 -5.11 35.72
CA LYS A 125 -13.27 -6.25 36.47
C LYS A 125 -13.65 -5.69 37.83
N GLY A 126 -14.96 -5.50 37.99
CA GLY A 126 -15.60 -4.89 39.14
C GLY A 126 -14.93 -5.28 40.46
N SER A 127 -14.40 -4.27 41.13
CA SER A 127 -14.19 -4.33 42.57
C SER A 127 -15.58 -4.50 43.20
N PRO A 128 -15.87 -5.60 43.92
CA PRO A 128 -17.09 -5.67 44.71
C PRO A 128 -16.98 -4.59 45.78
N TYR A 129 -17.85 -3.58 45.71
CA TYR A 129 -18.07 -2.64 46.80
C TYR A 129 -18.36 -3.45 48.07
N SER A 130 -17.42 -3.44 49.02
CA SER A 130 -17.67 -3.91 50.38
C SER A 130 -18.32 -2.75 51.13
N PRO A 131 -19.57 -2.89 51.61
CA PRO A 131 -20.18 -1.85 52.43
C PRO A 131 -19.37 -1.74 53.71
N ASP A 132 -18.80 -0.56 53.92
CA ASP A 132 -18.16 -0.16 55.16
C ASP A 132 -19.17 -0.38 56.29
N THR A 133 -18.87 -1.34 57.15
CA THR A 133 -19.72 -1.69 58.28
C THR A 133 -19.42 -0.65 59.33
N GLY A 134 -20.16 0.47 59.28
CA GLY A 134 -20.04 1.54 60.24
C GLY A 134 -20.15 1.00 61.66
N GLU A 135 -19.01 0.96 62.35
CA GLU A 135 -18.94 0.79 63.79
C GLU A 135 -19.79 1.90 64.42
N ALA A 136 -20.85 1.51 65.12
CA ALA A 136 -21.61 2.42 65.96
C ALA A 136 -20.68 2.90 67.10
N PRO A 137 -20.66 4.21 67.42
CA PRO A 137 -19.91 4.65 68.58
C PRO A 137 -20.61 4.14 69.83
N GLU A 138 -19.93 3.27 70.58
CA GLU A 138 -20.24 3.05 72.00
C GLU A 138 -19.83 4.31 72.78
N GLN A 139 -20.82 5.15 73.12
CA GLN A 139 -21.03 5.81 74.43
C GLN A 139 -22.13 6.87 74.34
#